data_AF-T1E968-F1
#
_entry.id   AF-T1E968-F1
#
_cell.length_a   1.000
_cell.length_b   1.000
_cell.length_c   1.000
_cell.angle_alpha   90.00
_cell.angle_beta   90.00
_cell.angle_gamma   90.00
#
_symmetry.space_group_name_H-M   'P 1'
#
loop_
_entity.id
_entity.type
_entity.pdbx_description
1 polymer ?
#
loop_
_entity_poly.entity_id
_entity_poly.type
_entity_poly.pdbx_seq_one_letter_code
_entity_poly.pdbx_strand_id
1 'polypeptide(L)'
;CDPNKKCVSRRHRPSCVCAHGFIVNDVGELVCAPEKRECFGDDGCASNMACLDGRCLNPCFATGKRPAPCPDDKACVVMDHRPTCVCMKDCSPSLSICLRDSGCPDGLACRNYQCVNPCETATCADDTPCYVEDHKPICKFC
;
A
#
# COMPACT_ATOMS: atom_id res chain seq x y z
N CYS A 1 -37.55 -12.09 17.07
CA CYS A 1 -36.42 -11.60 16.25
C CYS A 1 -35.13 -12.14 16.86
N ASP A 2 -34.06 -12.29 16.08
CA ASP A 2 -32.73 -12.63 16.62
C ASP A 2 -32.25 -11.58 17.65
N PRO A 3 -31.30 -11.90 18.56
CA PRO A 3 -30.86 -10.99 19.62
C PRO A 3 -30.36 -9.62 19.14
N ASN A 4 -29.84 -9.53 17.90
CA ASN A 4 -29.36 -8.27 17.31
C ASN A 4 -30.40 -7.56 16.41
N LYS A 5 -31.69 -7.91 16.56
CA LYS A 5 -32.80 -7.35 15.77
C LYS A 5 -33.90 -6.83 16.69
N LYS A 6 -34.42 -5.64 16.40
CA LYS A 6 -35.60 -5.08 17.05
C LYS A 6 -36.86 -5.36 16.23
N CYS A 7 -37.97 -5.62 16.93
CA CYS A 7 -39.29 -5.75 16.32
C CYS A 7 -39.87 -4.36 16.06
N VAL A 8 -40.34 -4.12 14.83
CA VAL A 8 -41.02 -2.88 14.45
C VAL A 8 -42.34 -3.19 13.75
N SER A 9 -43.36 -2.37 13.96
CA SER A 9 -44.61 -2.46 13.19
C SER A 9 -44.43 -1.76 11.84
N ARG A 10 -44.52 -2.51 10.74
CA ARG A 10 -44.51 -1.97 9.38
C ARG A 10 -45.78 -2.40 8.67
N ARG A 11 -46.59 -1.42 8.22
CA ARG A 11 -47.90 -1.67 7.59
C ARG A 11 -48.79 -2.58 8.44
N HIS A 12 -48.92 -2.26 9.73
CA HIS A 12 -49.69 -3.04 10.70
C HIS A 12 -49.27 -4.51 10.84
N ARG A 13 -48.04 -4.87 10.44
CA ARG A 13 -47.46 -6.21 10.61
C ARG A 13 -46.13 -6.14 11.35
N PRO A 14 -45.83 -7.10 12.25
CA PRO A 14 -44.54 -7.16 12.91
C PRO A 14 -43.44 -7.51 11.90
N SER A 15 -42.32 -6.79 11.95
CA SER A 15 -41.14 -7.00 11.10
C SER A 15 -39.88 -6.87 11.94
N CYS A 16 -38.90 -7.75 11.74
CA CYS A 16 -37.62 -7.72 12.44
C CYS A 16 -36.58 -6.93 11.63
N VAL A 17 -36.00 -5.88 12.21
CA VAL A 17 -34.93 -5.07 11.60
C VAL A 17 -33.71 -5.04 12.51
N CYS A 18 -32.50 -4.86 11.97
CA CYS A 18 -31.29 -4.79 12.80
C CYS A 18 -31.39 -3.64 13.82
N ALA A 19 -31.02 -3.94 15.07
CA ALA A 19 -31.17 -2.99 16.17
C ALA A 19 -30.29 -1.74 15.97
N HIS A 20 -29.06 -1.94 15.50
CA HIS A 20 -28.02 -0.92 15.32
C HIS A 20 -27.66 -0.64 13.85
N GLY A 21 -28.57 -0.97 12.92
CA GLY A 21 -28.32 -0.82 11.48
C GLY A 21 -27.56 -1.98 10.84
N PHE A 22 -27.10 -1.78 9.62
CA PHE A 22 -26.43 -2.79 8.79
C PHE A 22 -24.96 -2.42 8.56
N ILE A 23 -24.12 -3.43 8.34
CA ILE A 23 -22.72 -3.28 7.92
C ILE A 23 -22.32 -4.32 6.91
N VAL A 24 -21.23 -4.06 6.19
CA VAL A 24 -20.57 -5.03 5.33
C VAL A 24 -19.50 -5.75 6.16
N ASN A 25 -19.52 -7.09 6.18
CA ASN A 25 -18.48 -7.91 6.82
C ASN A 25 -17.23 -8.04 5.93
N ASP A 26 -16.18 -8.72 6.41
CA ASP A 26 -14.93 -8.90 5.66
C ASP A 26 -15.09 -9.63 4.30
N VAL A 27 -16.19 -10.38 4.11
CA VAL A 27 -16.49 -11.09 2.86
C VAL A 27 -17.45 -10.33 1.94
N GLY A 28 -17.85 -9.10 2.31
CA GLY A 28 -18.69 -8.24 1.48
C GLY A 28 -20.21 -8.38 1.71
N GLU A 29 -20.65 -9.10 2.74
CA GLU A 29 -22.07 -9.34 3.01
C GLU A 29 -22.66 -8.35 4.00
N LEU A 30 -23.95 -8.02 3.81
CA LEU A 30 -24.70 -7.13 4.68
C LEU A 30 -25.20 -7.86 5.94
N VAL A 31 -24.65 -7.54 7.11
CA VAL A 31 -24.99 -8.15 8.41
C VAL A 31 -25.46 -7.11 9.43
N CYS A 32 -26.12 -7.53 10.51
CA CYS A 32 -26.52 -6.61 11.59
C CYS A 32 -25.32 -6.10 12.39
N ALA A 33 -25.28 -4.80 12.60
CA ALA A 33 -24.30 -4.11 13.42
C ALA A 33 -24.31 -4.57 14.90
N PRO A 34 -23.16 -4.83 15.55
CA PRO A 34 -23.11 -5.08 17.00
C PRO A 34 -23.47 -3.83 17.83
N GLU A 35 -23.89 -4.05 19.08
CA GLU A 35 -24.38 -3.01 20.00
C GLU A 35 -23.29 -2.02 20.44
N LYS A 36 -22.07 -2.51 20.70
CA LYS A 36 -20.94 -1.68 21.13
C LYS A 36 -19.86 -1.68 20.08
N ARG A 37 -19.70 -0.54 19.43
CA ARG A 37 -18.66 -0.31 18.43
C ARG A 37 -18.29 1.16 18.41
N GLU A 38 -17.00 1.39 18.22
CA GLU A 38 -16.38 2.72 18.17
C GLU A 38 -16.57 3.35 16.78
N CYS A 39 -16.50 2.52 15.73
CA CYS A 39 -16.58 2.96 14.34
C CYS A 39 -17.50 2.07 13.51
N PHE A 40 -18.02 2.64 12.43
CA PHE A 40 -18.91 1.99 11.46
C PHE A 40 -18.22 1.79 10.09
N GLY A 41 -17.16 2.55 9.85
CA GLY A 41 -16.30 2.55 8.68
C GLY A 41 -15.08 3.42 8.98
N ASP A 42 -14.14 3.46 8.06
CA ASP A 42 -12.87 4.17 8.20
C ASP A 42 -13.06 5.67 8.50
N ASP A 43 -14.07 6.30 7.90
CA ASP A 43 -14.46 7.70 8.15
C ASP A 43 -14.82 8.00 9.62
N GLY A 44 -15.11 6.96 10.41
CA GLY A 44 -15.38 7.07 11.85
C GLY A 44 -14.11 7.13 12.71
N CYS A 45 -12.94 6.96 12.12
CA CYS A 45 -11.64 6.94 12.80
C CYS A 45 -10.77 8.13 12.38
N ALA A 46 -9.73 8.42 13.16
CA ALA A 46 -8.71 9.37 12.74
C ALA A 46 -7.99 8.87 11.47
N SER A 47 -7.42 9.78 10.67
CA SER A 47 -6.78 9.47 9.38
C SER A 47 -5.63 8.45 9.46
N ASN A 48 -5.06 8.26 10.64
CA ASN A 48 -4.00 7.30 10.94
C ASN A 48 -4.51 5.96 11.55
N MET A 49 -5.81 5.69 11.53
CA MET A 49 -6.44 4.50 12.11
C MET A 49 -7.47 3.93 11.15
N ALA A 50 -7.68 2.62 11.14
CA ALA A 50 -8.70 1.96 10.33
C ALA A 50 -9.82 1.41 11.22
N CYS A 51 -11.02 1.31 10.69
CA CYS A 51 -12.13 0.69 11.38
C CYS A 51 -12.08 -0.83 11.21
N LEU A 52 -11.52 -1.51 12.20
CA LEU A 52 -11.30 -2.95 12.19
C LEU A 52 -12.14 -3.62 13.27
N ASP A 53 -13.01 -4.55 12.88
CA ASP A 53 -13.94 -5.24 13.80
C ASP A 53 -14.77 -4.27 14.68
N GLY A 54 -15.08 -3.07 14.15
CA GLY A 54 -15.83 -2.03 14.87
C GLY A 54 -15.02 -1.24 15.90
N ARG A 55 -13.68 -1.27 15.83
CA ARG A 55 -12.75 -0.49 16.65
C ARG A 55 -11.77 0.29 15.79
N CYS A 56 -11.38 1.48 16.24
CA CYS A 56 -10.34 2.25 15.57
C CYS A 56 -8.97 1.71 15.97
N LEU A 57 -8.34 0.98 15.05
CA LEU A 57 -7.05 0.33 15.28
C LEU A 57 -6.05 0.79 14.23
N ASN A 58 -4.78 0.87 14.60
CA ASN A 58 -3.73 1.15 13.63
C ASN A 58 -3.50 -0.11 12.75
N PRO A 59 -3.75 -0.04 11.43
CA PRO A 59 -3.67 -1.19 10.54
C PRO A 59 -2.22 -1.66 10.27
N CYS A 60 -1.20 -0.92 10.73
CA CYS A 60 0.19 -1.34 10.64
C CYS A 60 0.58 -2.43 11.64
N PHE A 61 -0.22 -2.64 12.68
CA PHE A 61 0.06 -3.66 13.68
C PHE A 61 -0.71 -4.95 13.40
N ALA A 62 -0.08 -6.08 13.68
CA ALA A 62 -0.75 -7.37 13.67
C ALA A 62 -1.83 -7.38 14.77
N THR A 63 -3.05 -7.74 14.41
CA THR A 63 -4.18 -7.83 15.35
C THR A 63 -4.78 -9.22 15.25
N GLY A 64 -4.40 -10.14 16.13
CA GLY A 64 -5.00 -11.48 16.30
C GLY A 64 -5.23 -12.32 15.03
N LYS A 65 -6.24 -11.94 14.24
CA LYS A 65 -6.60 -12.47 12.92
C LYS A 65 -5.82 -11.88 11.74
N ARG A 66 -5.15 -10.73 11.88
CA ARG A 66 -4.43 -10.04 10.79
C ARG A 66 -2.92 -10.01 11.06
N PRO A 67 -2.08 -10.55 10.16
CA PRO A 67 -0.62 -10.43 10.28
C PRO A 67 -0.17 -8.99 10.01
N ALA A 68 1.09 -8.70 10.36
CA ALA A 68 1.69 -7.41 10.02
C ALA A 68 1.75 -7.25 8.49
N PRO A 69 1.33 -6.10 7.93
CA PRO A 69 1.20 -5.92 6.48
C PRO A 69 2.53 -5.69 5.76
N CYS A 70 3.55 -5.22 6.48
CA CYS A 70 4.86 -4.88 5.91
C CYS A 70 5.94 -5.83 6.42
N PRO A 71 6.92 -6.19 5.56
CA PRO A 71 8.11 -6.90 6.00
C PRO A 71 9.00 -6.01 6.89
N ASP A 72 9.88 -6.63 7.68
CA ASP A 72 10.66 -5.97 8.73
C ASP A 72 11.62 -4.88 8.22
N ASP A 73 11.98 -4.90 6.93
CA ASP A 73 12.85 -3.93 6.26
C ASP A 73 12.13 -2.64 5.81
N LYS A 74 10.80 -2.58 5.96
CA LYS A 74 9.98 -1.45 5.54
C LYS A 74 9.22 -0.86 6.73
N ALA A 75 9.19 0.47 6.81
CA ALA A 75 8.30 1.14 7.73
C ALA A 75 6.87 1.10 7.22
N CYS A 76 5.95 0.74 8.10
CA CYS A 76 4.54 0.90 7.82
C CYS A 76 4.08 2.31 8.21
N VAL A 77 3.45 3.01 7.28
CA VAL A 77 2.72 4.25 7.51
C VAL A 77 1.26 4.05 7.14
N VAL A 78 0.35 4.75 7.80
CA VAL A 78 -1.08 4.68 7.49
C VAL A 78 -1.42 5.83 6.54
N MET A 79 -1.90 5.50 5.34
CA MET A 79 -2.35 6.45 4.34
C MET A 79 -3.77 6.10 3.95
N ASP A 80 -4.70 7.04 4.10
CA ASP A 80 -6.12 6.82 3.79
C ASP A 80 -6.68 5.55 4.46
N HIS A 81 -6.47 5.45 5.78
CA HIS A 81 -6.87 4.30 6.60
C HIS A 81 -6.27 2.94 6.18
N ARG A 82 -5.29 2.92 5.28
CA ARG A 82 -4.63 1.71 4.77
C ARG A 82 -3.15 1.67 5.12
N PRO A 83 -2.60 0.48 5.42
CA PRO A 83 -1.17 0.33 5.64
C PRO A 83 -0.43 0.48 4.31
N THR A 84 0.58 1.34 4.29
CA THR A 84 1.48 1.58 3.17
C THR A 84 2.91 1.31 3.63
N CYS A 85 3.61 0.41 2.94
CA CYS A 85 4.98 0.05 3.28
C CYS A 85 5.97 0.98 2.57
N VAL A 86 6.66 1.80 3.34
CA VAL A 86 7.68 2.73 2.88
C VAL A 86 9.06 2.18 3.23
N CYS A 87 9.93 2.19 2.25
CA CYS A 87 11.31 1.77 2.42
C CYS A 87 12.11 2.74 3.29
N MET A 88 12.84 2.22 4.29
CA MET A 88 13.66 3.04 5.18
C MET A 88 15.16 3.02 4.85
N LYS A 89 15.70 1.91 4.33
CA LYS A 89 17.12 1.79 3.92
C LYS A 89 17.25 0.87 2.72
N ASP A 90 18.12 1.25 1.78
CA ASP A 90 18.62 0.41 0.68
C ASP A 90 17.55 -0.32 -0.16
N CYS A 91 16.37 0.30 -0.34
CA CYS A 91 15.42 -0.19 -1.33
C CYS A 91 15.85 0.29 -2.72
N SER A 92 16.55 -0.56 -3.45
CA SER A 92 16.51 -0.51 -4.90
C SER A 92 15.05 -0.68 -5.33
N PRO A 93 14.40 0.32 -5.96
CA PRO A 93 13.05 0.14 -6.46
C PRO A 93 13.08 -1.07 -7.42
N SER A 94 12.30 -2.11 -7.11
CA SER A 94 12.23 -3.33 -7.92
C SER A 94 11.72 -3.08 -9.34
N LEU A 95 11.07 -1.93 -9.55
CA LEU A 95 10.85 -1.32 -10.85
C LEU A 95 11.72 -0.07 -10.98
N SER A 96 12.85 -0.18 -11.68
CA SER A 96 13.59 0.98 -12.17
C SER A 96 12.89 1.57 -13.41
N ILE A 97 11.65 2.03 -13.26
CA ILE A 97 11.04 2.86 -14.31
C ILE A 97 11.71 4.23 -14.24
N CYS A 98 12.34 4.63 -15.33
CA CYS A 98 12.96 5.93 -15.47
C CYS A 98 12.28 6.73 -16.58
N LEU A 99 12.16 8.05 -16.41
CA LEU A 99 11.72 8.97 -17.46
C LEU A 99 12.88 9.75 -18.06
N ARG A 100 13.96 9.91 -17.29
CA ARG A 100 15.18 10.67 -17.60
C ARG A 100 16.35 10.01 -16.91
N ASP A 101 17.57 10.30 -17.36
CA ASP A 101 18.81 9.75 -16.80
C ASP A 101 18.96 10.05 -15.29
N SER A 102 18.54 11.25 -14.85
CA SER A 102 18.52 11.62 -13.42
C SER A 102 17.57 10.79 -12.55
N GLY A 103 16.72 9.95 -13.15
CA GLY A 103 15.90 8.98 -12.44
C GLY A 103 16.61 7.65 -12.18
N CYS A 104 17.83 7.49 -12.66
CA CYS A 104 18.66 6.31 -12.48
C CYS A 104 19.79 6.56 -11.46
N PRO A 105 20.27 5.51 -10.78
CA PRO A 105 21.48 5.59 -9.97
C PRO A 105 22.69 6.09 -10.77
N ASP A 106 23.68 6.66 -10.06
CA ASP A 106 24.95 7.05 -10.64
C ASP A 106 25.60 5.85 -11.36
N GLY A 107 25.95 6.03 -12.64
CA GLY A 107 26.51 4.98 -13.48
C GLY A 107 25.51 4.22 -14.38
N LEU A 108 24.21 4.53 -14.33
CA LEU A 108 23.19 3.93 -15.21
C LEU A 108 22.44 5.00 -16.00
N ALA A 109 22.11 4.74 -17.25
CA ALA A 109 21.35 5.65 -18.11
C ALA A 109 19.91 5.15 -18.31
N CYS A 110 18.98 6.08 -18.51
CA CYS A 110 17.59 5.74 -18.76
C CYS A 110 17.37 5.37 -20.23
N ARG A 111 17.10 4.10 -20.51
CA ARG A 111 16.81 3.60 -21.86
C ARG A 111 15.56 2.73 -21.82
N ASN A 112 14.59 3.04 -22.69
CA ASN A 112 13.32 2.31 -22.77
C ASN A 112 12.64 2.12 -21.40
N TYR A 113 12.65 3.17 -20.58
CA TYR A 113 12.11 3.17 -19.21
C TYR A 113 12.81 2.20 -18.26
N GLN A 114 14.06 1.82 -18.54
CA GLN A 114 14.90 0.99 -17.69
C GLN A 114 16.25 1.66 -17.46
N CYS A 115 16.77 1.54 -16.24
CA CYS A 115 18.12 1.97 -15.93
C CYS A 115 19.10 0.89 -16.36
N VAL A 116 19.87 1.16 -17.42
CA VAL A 116 20.82 0.23 -18.03
C VAL A 116 22.22 0.82 -18.04
N ASN A 117 23.25 -0.02 -18.08
CA ASN A 117 24.62 0.46 -18.21
C ASN A 117 24.87 0.96 -19.65
N PRO A 118 25.11 2.26 -19.89
CA PRO A 118 25.28 2.77 -21.25
C PRO A 118 26.55 2.23 -21.93
N CYS A 119 27.55 1.75 -21.18
CA CYS A 119 28.75 1.13 -21.73
C CYS A 119 28.51 -0.22 -22.41
N GLU A 120 27.41 -0.93 -22.10
CA GLU A 120 27.09 -2.19 -22.77
C GLU A 120 26.71 -2.00 -24.25
N THR A 121 26.20 -0.81 -24.58
CA THR A 121 25.82 -0.44 -25.96
C THR A 121 26.82 0.49 -26.64
N ALA A 122 27.81 1.00 -25.91
CA ALA A 122 28.78 1.93 -26.44
C ALA A 122 29.84 1.20 -27.29
N THR A 123 30.16 1.76 -28.45
CA THR A 123 31.26 1.26 -29.28
C THR A 123 32.45 2.18 -29.10
N CYS A 124 33.46 1.71 -28.40
CA CYS A 124 34.72 2.42 -28.23
C CYS A 124 35.74 1.97 -29.29
N ALA A 125 36.71 2.83 -29.63
CA ALA A 125 37.78 2.49 -30.57
C ALA A 125 38.84 1.61 -29.89
N ASP A 126 39.26 0.53 -30.55
CA ASP A 126 40.25 -0.42 -30.01
C ASP A 126 39.87 -0.96 -28.61
N ASP A 127 40.84 -1.47 -27.84
CA ASP A 127 40.66 -1.97 -26.47
C ASP A 127 40.51 -0.83 -25.43
N THR A 128 39.89 0.30 -25.80
CA THR A 128 39.65 1.41 -24.85
C THR A 128 38.59 1.04 -23.82
N PRO A 129 38.89 1.15 -22.51
CA PRO A 129 37.87 0.91 -21.49
C PRO A 129 36.78 2.00 -21.52
N CYS A 130 35.54 1.57 -21.33
CA CYS A 130 34.38 2.45 -21.19
C CYS A 130 34.08 2.73 -19.72
N TYR A 131 33.88 4.00 -19.39
CA TYR A 131 33.45 4.46 -18.08
C TYR A 131 32.14 5.22 -18.20
N VAL A 132 31.32 5.22 -17.14
CA VAL A 132 30.10 6.00 -17.12
C VAL A 132 30.33 7.28 -16.32
N GLU A 133 30.17 8.43 -16.96
CA GLU A 133 30.19 9.74 -16.32
C GLU A 133 28.94 10.52 -16.74
N ASP A 134 28.23 11.13 -15.79
CA ASP A 134 26.99 11.87 -16.06
C ASP A 134 25.98 11.06 -16.91
N HIS A 135 25.77 9.79 -16.53
CA HIS A 135 24.92 8.83 -17.23
C HIS A 135 25.27 8.60 -18.72
N LYS A 136 26.49 8.97 -19.14
CA LYS A 136 26.98 8.82 -20.52
C LYS A 136 28.19 7.89 -20.57
N PRO A 137 28.33 7.10 -21.64
CA PRO A 137 29.52 6.30 -21.85
C PRO A 137 30.67 7.19 -22.33
N ILE A 138 31.80 7.14 -21.63
CA ILE A 138 33.03 7.85 -21.94
C ILE A 138 34.13 6.82 -22.17
N CYS A 139 34.62 6.74 -23.40
CA CYS A 139 35.78 5.92 -23.75
C CYS A 139 37.04 6.77 -23.49
N LYS A 140 37.86 6.39 -22.51
CA LYS A 140 39.11 7.09 -22.21
C LYS A 140 40.17 6.12 -21.72
N PHE A 141 41.43 6.39 -22.07
CA PHE A 141 42.57 5.73 -21.44
C PHE A 141 42.85 6.37 -20.08
N CYS A 142 43.26 5.56 -19.10
CA CYS A 142 43.78 6.05 -17.83
C CYS A 142 45.07 6.85 -18.01
#